data_AF-A0A0M9XMZ3-F1
#
_entry.id   AF-A0A0M9XMZ3-F1
#
_cell.length_a   1.000
_cell.length_b   1.000
_cell.length_c   1.000
_cell.angle_alpha   90.00
_cell.angle_beta   90.00
_cell.angle_gamma   90.00
#
_symmetry.space_group_name_H-M   'P 1'
#
loop_
_entity.id
_entity.type
_entity.pdbx_description
1 polymer ?
#
loop_
_entity_poly.entity_id
_entity_poly.type
_entity_poly.pdbx_seq_one_letter_code
_entity_poly.pdbx_strand_id
1 'polypeptide(L)'
;MPMARADSPPGRPGPAATAPWLLPPALLAICTAVAVSLLPSAARAHAAWIGVLATAAVAVAAAEAARRGRAIDALRKQYAEREAFLQRLLAEQETETVRLAKETLPEALARLQQGTSIEDVLRTTGPVSRVSPRFETAHNAVVRYILLTVDAEEDLRDSARRAFVNIARRVQAIVHQQALELRELEDKHGQDPDVFHDLLHLDHRTALIGRLADSIAVLGGARPGRQWQKDIPLFNVLRGAMSRITDYQRVDLHSVADVGILGRAAEPLIHAVAELLDNATRYSPPQTRVHLTATEVQTGVAVEIEDAGLGLTDEARIRAERSLAQHATSGLDLDDLGESPRLGLAVVGRLSHTNHFTVSLRVSAYGGVRVVLVVPPELITVTPAPGGAIAKAPSLPPPRYPGGPRHRATAAADESVPAHAPRTTNGLPQRRRRTTRPLFPSAEPRQAAPSATEPRPPAPPAGLWMSAFLDGASGATPDGPPAHGPEGPGDAEREQ
;
A
#
# COMPACT_ATOMS: atom_id res chain seq x y z
N MET A 1 38.63 11.23 9.37
CA MET A 1 39.69 11.90 10.17
C MET A 1 40.38 10.81 10.96
N PRO A 2 41.60 10.42 10.55
CA PRO A 2 42.77 11.23 10.83
C PRO A 2 43.39 11.84 9.57
N MET A 3 43.95 13.04 9.75
CA MET A 3 44.72 13.78 8.77
C MET A 3 46.03 13.06 8.47
N ALA A 4 46.22 12.58 7.25
CA ALA A 4 47.54 12.29 6.71
C ALA A 4 48.02 13.56 5.98
N ARG A 5 48.90 14.27 6.68
CA ARG A 5 49.59 15.47 6.21
C ARG A 5 50.60 15.12 5.11
N ALA A 6 50.75 16.10 4.21
CA ALA A 6 51.96 16.48 3.48
C ALA A 6 52.01 16.07 2.00
N ASP A 7 51.39 16.95 1.20
CA ASP A 7 51.87 17.33 -0.14
C ASP A 7 53.40 17.45 -0.13
N SER A 8 54.08 16.46 -0.66
CA SER A 8 55.41 16.66 -1.24
C SER A 8 55.18 17.10 -2.68
N PRO A 9 55.78 18.22 -3.13
CA PRO A 9 55.61 18.67 -4.50
C PRO A 9 56.17 17.61 -5.44
N PRO A 10 55.63 17.45 -6.67
CA PRO A 10 56.24 16.59 -7.65
C PRO A 10 57.65 17.12 -7.90
N GLY A 11 58.65 16.40 -7.40
CA GLY A 11 60.04 16.64 -7.73
C GLY A 11 60.13 16.65 -9.25
N ARG A 12 60.39 17.84 -9.82
CA ARG A 12 60.64 17.99 -11.25
C ARG A 12 61.61 16.88 -11.65
N PRO A 13 61.36 16.13 -12.75
CA PRO A 13 62.34 15.19 -13.24
C PRO A 13 63.55 16.01 -13.66
N GLY A 14 64.53 16.13 -12.76
CA GLY A 14 65.84 16.62 -13.11
C GLY A 14 66.34 15.73 -14.26
N PRO A 15 66.91 16.29 -15.33
CA PRO A 15 67.46 15.48 -16.40
C PRO A 15 68.34 14.43 -15.77
N ALA A 16 68.15 13.17 -16.17
CA ALA A 16 68.90 12.02 -15.69
C ALA A 16 70.39 12.30 -15.89
N ALA A 17 70.98 12.94 -14.89
CA ALA A 17 72.36 13.30 -14.89
C ALA A 17 73.04 11.96 -14.64
N THR A 18 73.56 11.38 -15.71
CA THR A 18 74.66 10.44 -15.65
C THR A 18 75.93 11.12 -15.12
N ALA A 19 75.92 12.46 -15.07
CA ALA A 19 77.00 13.33 -14.61
C ALA A 19 77.47 13.15 -13.15
N PRO A 20 76.63 12.94 -12.11
CA PRO A 20 77.09 12.95 -10.73
C PRO A 20 77.83 11.66 -10.35
N TRP A 21 77.62 10.56 -11.09
CA TRP A 21 78.30 9.29 -10.81
C TRP A 21 79.69 9.19 -11.43
N LEU A 22 80.00 10.05 -12.41
CA LEU A 22 81.36 10.17 -12.98
C LEU A 22 82.24 11.16 -12.21
N LEU A 23 81.64 12.04 -11.39
CA LEU A 23 82.39 13.01 -10.58
C LEU A 23 83.33 12.36 -9.54
N PRO A 24 82.93 11.34 -8.75
CA PRO A 24 83.82 10.71 -7.77
C PRO A 24 85.06 10.05 -8.37
N PRO A 25 84.99 9.21 -9.43
CA PRO A 25 86.19 8.62 -10.02
C PRO A 25 87.03 9.67 -10.76
N ALA A 26 86.43 10.69 -11.40
CA ALA A 26 87.16 11.77 -12.04
C ALA A 26 87.93 12.64 -11.03
N LEU A 27 87.29 12.99 -9.91
CA LEU A 27 87.92 13.74 -8.82
C LEU A 27 89.03 12.93 -8.15
N LEU A 28 88.81 11.63 -7.93
CA LEU A 28 89.85 10.73 -7.41
C LEU A 28 91.04 10.62 -8.38
N ALA A 29 90.79 10.50 -9.68
CA ALA A 29 91.84 10.48 -10.71
C ALA A 29 92.67 11.77 -10.69
N ILE A 30 92.03 12.94 -10.58
CA ILE A 30 92.72 14.23 -10.46
C ILE A 30 93.54 14.30 -9.17
N CYS A 31 92.98 13.89 -8.03
CA CYS A 31 93.70 13.86 -6.76
C CYS A 31 94.91 12.91 -6.80
N THR A 32 94.80 11.74 -7.45
CA THR A 32 95.92 10.81 -7.61
C THR A 32 97.00 11.36 -8.52
N ALA A 33 96.65 12.06 -9.60
CA ALA A 33 97.62 12.73 -10.49
C ALA A 33 98.39 13.85 -9.76
N VAL A 34 97.70 14.65 -8.92
CA VAL A 34 98.32 15.69 -8.08
C VAL A 34 99.20 15.07 -6.99
N ALA A 35 98.77 13.97 -6.36
CA ALA A 35 99.57 13.30 -5.33
C ALA A 35 100.87 12.69 -5.92
N VAL A 36 100.79 12.09 -7.12
CA VAL A 36 101.96 11.50 -7.80
C VAL A 36 102.98 12.57 -8.22
N SER A 37 102.55 13.78 -8.57
CA SER A 37 103.46 14.87 -8.97
C SER A 37 104.26 15.47 -7.81
N LEU A 38 103.76 15.35 -6.58
CA LEU A 38 104.38 15.86 -5.35
C LEU A 38 105.34 14.87 -4.66
N LEU A 39 105.40 13.60 -5.11
CA LEU A 39 106.16 12.53 -4.46
C LEU A 39 107.61 12.35 -5.03
N PRO A 40 108.58 11.89 -4.21
CA PRO A 40 109.94 11.53 -4.66
C PRO A 40 109.95 10.37 -5.69
N SER A 41 110.94 10.34 -6.59
CA SER A 41 111.00 9.39 -7.72
C SER A 41 110.88 7.91 -7.33
N ALA A 42 111.39 7.52 -6.16
CA ALA A 42 111.29 6.16 -5.64
C ALA A 42 109.86 5.72 -5.25
N ALA A 43 108.96 6.65 -4.92
CA ALA A 43 107.61 6.35 -4.43
C ALA A 43 106.50 6.54 -5.50
N ARG A 44 106.79 7.21 -6.62
CA ARG A 44 105.81 7.54 -7.66
C ARG A 44 105.13 6.32 -8.28
N ALA A 45 105.89 5.25 -8.53
CA ALA A 45 105.33 4.03 -9.15
C ALA A 45 104.31 3.33 -8.25
N HIS A 46 104.61 3.19 -6.95
CA HIS A 46 103.70 2.58 -5.98
C HIS A 46 102.45 3.44 -5.75
N ALA A 47 102.60 4.76 -5.63
CA ALA A 47 101.48 5.69 -5.47
C ALA A 47 100.58 5.74 -6.71
N ALA A 48 101.15 5.65 -7.92
CA ALA A 48 100.38 5.60 -9.17
C ALA A 48 99.54 4.32 -9.25
N TRP A 49 100.11 3.15 -8.93
CA TRP A 49 99.37 1.88 -8.93
C TRP A 49 98.22 1.87 -7.91
N ILE A 50 98.45 2.37 -6.70
CA ILE A 50 97.41 2.48 -5.67
C ILE A 50 96.31 3.46 -6.12
N GLY A 51 96.68 4.60 -6.71
CA GLY A 51 95.73 5.58 -7.22
C GLY A 51 94.86 5.06 -8.36
N VAL A 52 95.44 4.30 -9.31
CA VAL A 52 94.70 3.64 -10.40
C VAL A 52 93.74 2.59 -9.84
N LEU A 53 94.19 1.73 -8.92
CA LEU A 53 93.34 0.72 -8.28
C LEU A 53 92.17 1.35 -7.50
N ALA A 54 92.44 2.42 -6.74
CA ALA A 54 91.41 3.14 -6.01
C ALA A 54 90.40 3.81 -6.96
N THR A 55 90.86 4.40 -8.06
CA THR A 55 90.00 5.02 -9.08
C THR A 55 89.12 4.00 -9.77
N ALA A 56 89.67 2.82 -10.10
CA ALA A 56 88.91 1.72 -10.69
C ALA A 56 87.84 1.18 -9.73
N ALA A 57 88.18 1.00 -8.45
CA ALA A 57 87.22 0.56 -7.43
C ALA A 57 86.05 1.56 -7.25
N VAL A 58 86.36 2.86 -7.20
CA VAL A 58 85.34 3.93 -7.13
C VAL A 58 84.49 3.97 -8.39
N ALA A 59 85.07 3.78 -9.58
CA ALA A 59 84.34 3.74 -10.83
C ALA A 59 83.36 2.56 -10.91
N VAL A 60 83.77 1.37 -10.44
CA VAL A 60 82.89 0.18 -10.37
C VAL A 60 81.76 0.41 -9.37
N ALA A 61 82.05 0.94 -8.17
CA ALA A 61 81.03 1.25 -7.16
C ALA A 61 80.03 2.29 -7.67
N ALA A 62 80.50 3.34 -8.35
CA ALA A 62 79.65 4.36 -8.96
C ALA A 62 78.79 3.81 -10.11
N ALA A 63 79.34 2.92 -10.95
CA ALA A 63 78.60 2.26 -12.01
C ALA A 63 77.50 1.34 -11.45
N GLU A 64 77.78 0.61 -10.38
CA GLU A 64 76.82 -0.26 -9.71
C GLU A 64 75.72 0.54 -8.99
N ALA A 65 76.08 1.63 -8.32
CA ALA A 65 75.12 2.56 -7.74
C ALA A 65 74.21 3.20 -8.80
N ALA A 66 74.76 3.59 -9.96
CA ALA A 66 73.98 4.11 -11.08
C ALA A 66 73.08 3.04 -11.73
N ARG A 67 73.51 1.77 -11.78
CA ARG A 67 72.67 0.65 -12.21
C ARG A 67 71.50 0.43 -11.26
N ARG A 68 71.77 0.37 -9.95
CA ARG A 68 70.74 0.22 -8.91
C ARG A 68 69.77 1.40 -8.89
N GLY A 69 70.27 2.63 -9.03
CA GLY A 69 69.45 3.83 -9.15
C GLY A 69 68.48 3.76 -10.32
N ARG A 70 68.96 3.39 -11.51
CA ARG A 70 68.10 3.19 -12.70
C ARG A 70 67.06 2.09 -12.49
N ALA A 71 67.42 0.98 -11.84
CA ALA A 71 66.47 -0.09 -11.52
C ALA A 71 65.37 0.37 -10.55
N ILE A 72 65.75 1.12 -9.50
CA ILE A 72 64.80 1.71 -8.54
C ILE A 72 63.88 2.72 -9.23
N ASP A 73 64.41 3.58 -10.11
CA ASP A 73 63.59 4.56 -10.82
C ASP A 73 62.63 3.90 -11.81
N ALA A 74 63.05 2.82 -12.48
CA ALA A 74 62.16 2.03 -13.33
C ALA A 74 61.02 1.39 -12.53
N LEU A 75 61.33 0.80 -11.36
CA LEU A 75 60.33 0.24 -10.45
C LEU A 75 59.37 1.31 -9.92
N ARG A 76 59.88 2.47 -9.51
CA ARG A 76 59.05 3.60 -9.04
C ARG A 76 58.08 4.08 -10.12
N LYS A 77 58.51 4.16 -11.37
CA LYS A 77 57.64 4.51 -12.50
C LYS A 77 56.54 3.47 -12.69
N GLN A 78 56.88 2.17 -12.68
CA GLN A 78 55.90 1.09 -12.78
C GLN A 78 54.87 1.11 -11.64
N TYR A 79 55.32 1.35 -10.40
CA TYR A 79 54.42 1.47 -9.24
C TYR A 79 53.50 2.69 -9.37
N ALA A 80 54.03 3.85 -9.77
CA ALA A 80 53.24 5.05 -9.96
C ALA A 80 52.20 4.90 -11.09
N GLU A 81 52.56 4.26 -12.20
CA GLU A 81 51.63 3.94 -13.29
C GLU A 81 50.51 2.99 -12.85
N ARG A 82 50.87 1.93 -12.11
CA ARG A 82 49.90 0.96 -11.57
C ARG A 82 48.98 1.59 -10.54
N GLU A 83 49.51 2.44 -9.65
CA GLU A 83 48.73 3.16 -8.65
C GLU A 83 47.75 4.14 -9.33
N ALA A 84 48.23 4.93 -10.29
CA ALA A 84 47.38 5.84 -11.05
C ALA A 84 46.27 5.10 -11.82
N PHE A 85 46.57 3.93 -12.38
CA PHE A 85 45.57 3.08 -13.04
C PHE A 85 44.51 2.58 -12.06
N LEU A 86 44.91 2.07 -10.88
CA LEU A 86 43.96 1.61 -9.86
C LEU A 86 43.11 2.74 -9.29
N GLN A 87 43.70 3.92 -9.05
CA GLN A 87 42.96 5.10 -8.58
C GLN A 87 41.91 5.55 -9.60
N ARG A 88 42.23 5.51 -10.90
CA ARG A 88 41.26 5.81 -11.97
C ARG A 88 40.11 4.81 -11.98
N LEU A 89 40.41 3.51 -11.92
CA LEU A 89 39.37 2.47 -11.87
C LEU A 89 38.45 2.63 -10.65
N LEU A 90 39.02 2.92 -9.48
CA LEU A 90 38.23 3.15 -8.26
C LEU A 90 37.35 4.39 -8.39
N ALA A 91 37.88 5.49 -8.93
CA ALA A 91 37.11 6.72 -9.15
C ALA A 91 35.96 6.51 -10.15
N GLU A 92 36.18 5.71 -11.20
CA GLU A 92 35.15 5.32 -12.17
C GLU A 92 34.07 4.45 -11.51
N GLN A 93 34.46 3.46 -10.70
CA GLN A 93 33.52 2.63 -9.94
C GLN A 93 32.72 3.43 -8.91
N GLU A 94 33.34 4.36 -8.20
CA GLU A 94 32.66 5.23 -7.24
C GLU A 94 31.63 6.11 -7.95
N THR A 95 32.03 6.74 -9.06
CA THR A 95 31.14 7.58 -9.88
C THR A 95 29.92 6.79 -10.35
N GLU A 96 30.10 5.58 -10.86
CA GLU A 96 28.99 4.74 -11.33
C GLU A 96 28.14 4.18 -10.19
N THR A 97 28.72 3.91 -9.02
CA THR A 97 27.95 3.51 -7.83
C THR A 97 27.05 4.65 -7.35
N VAL A 98 27.58 5.88 -7.32
CA VAL A 98 26.81 7.07 -6.97
C VAL A 98 25.71 7.33 -8.00
N ARG A 99 26.01 7.16 -9.28
CA ARG A 99 25.03 7.29 -10.37
C ARG A 99 23.93 6.24 -10.27
N LEU A 100 24.29 4.99 -9.95
CA LEU A 100 23.33 3.91 -9.72
C LEU A 100 22.30 4.30 -8.67
N ALA A 101 22.79 4.76 -7.52
CA ALA A 101 21.94 5.08 -6.37
C ALA A 101 21.09 6.35 -6.59
N LYS A 102 21.64 7.37 -7.26
CA LYS A 102 20.98 8.69 -7.38
C LYS A 102 20.14 8.86 -8.63
N GLU A 103 20.48 8.17 -9.72
CA GLU A 103 19.87 8.38 -11.03
C GLU A 103 19.25 7.09 -11.56
N THR A 104 20.07 6.04 -11.72
CA THR A 104 19.67 4.82 -12.42
C THR A 104 18.55 4.05 -11.71
N LEU A 105 18.69 3.79 -10.40
CA LEU A 105 17.67 3.05 -9.65
C LEU A 105 16.34 3.82 -9.56
N PRO A 106 16.32 5.11 -9.19
CA PRO A 106 15.07 5.88 -9.20
C PRO A 106 14.41 5.91 -10.58
N GLU A 107 15.18 6.08 -11.65
CA GLU A 107 14.64 6.10 -13.02
C GLU A 107 14.11 4.73 -13.45
N ALA A 108 14.87 3.65 -13.19
CA ALA A 108 14.46 2.29 -13.50
C ALA A 108 13.17 1.91 -12.75
N LEU A 109 13.09 2.27 -11.47
CA LEU A 109 11.90 2.04 -10.65
C LEU A 109 10.71 2.87 -11.13
N ALA A 110 10.90 4.15 -11.47
CA ALA A 110 9.83 4.99 -12.02
C ALA A 110 9.28 4.42 -13.34
N ARG A 111 10.13 3.85 -14.19
CA ARG A 111 9.71 3.18 -15.44
C ARG A 111 8.98 1.86 -15.18
N LEU A 112 9.41 1.08 -14.18
CA LEU A 112 8.71 -0.12 -13.75
C LEU A 112 7.28 0.24 -13.27
N GLN A 113 7.15 1.28 -12.44
CA GLN A 113 5.85 1.78 -11.97
C GLN A 113 4.95 2.33 -13.09
N GLN A 114 5.52 2.73 -14.23
CA GLN A 114 4.77 3.11 -15.43
C GLN A 114 4.34 1.91 -16.29
N GLY A 115 4.66 0.68 -15.88
CA GLY A 115 4.29 -0.55 -16.58
C GLY A 115 5.30 -1.01 -17.63
N THR A 116 6.55 -0.51 -17.59
CA THR A 116 7.61 -0.99 -18.48
C THR A 116 8.12 -2.35 -18.01
N SER A 117 8.32 -3.31 -18.93
CA SER A 117 8.85 -4.62 -18.57
C SER A 117 10.27 -4.52 -18.00
N ILE A 118 10.61 -5.38 -17.04
CA ILE A 118 11.95 -5.39 -16.41
C ILE A 118 13.07 -5.51 -17.47
N GLU A 119 12.88 -6.36 -18.49
CA GLU A 119 13.88 -6.55 -19.55
C GLU A 119 14.03 -5.31 -20.45
N ASP A 120 12.96 -4.55 -20.68
CA ASP A 120 13.04 -3.29 -21.43
C ASP A 120 13.71 -2.17 -20.62
N VAL A 121 13.46 -2.12 -19.30
CA VAL A 121 14.14 -1.20 -18.38
C VAL A 121 15.65 -1.50 -18.36
N LEU A 122 16.04 -2.78 -18.22
CA LEU A 122 17.45 -3.18 -18.23
C LEU A 122 18.11 -2.85 -19.58
N ARG A 123 17.42 -3.06 -20.70
CA ARG A 123 17.93 -2.73 -22.04
C ARG A 123 18.15 -1.23 -22.23
N THR A 124 17.26 -0.40 -21.69
CA THR A 124 17.35 1.06 -21.81
C THR A 124 18.31 1.71 -20.83
N THR A 125 18.62 1.05 -19.72
CA THR A 125 19.62 1.51 -18.75
C THR A 125 21.03 1.53 -19.34
N GLY A 126 21.28 0.70 -20.38
CA GLY A 126 22.48 0.74 -21.21
C GLY A 126 23.76 0.23 -20.51
N PRO A 127 24.77 -0.18 -21.29
CA PRO A 127 26.02 -0.69 -20.74
C PRO A 127 26.88 0.42 -20.13
N VAL A 128 27.47 0.14 -18.96
CA VAL A 128 28.33 1.08 -18.24
C VAL A 128 29.72 1.06 -18.89
N SER A 129 29.95 1.98 -19.83
CA SER A 129 31.11 1.91 -20.76
C SER A 129 32.49 2.18 -20.14
N ARG A 130 32.60 2.45 -18.83
CA ARG A 130 33.84 2.88 -18.15
C ARG A 130 34.25 2.01 -16.97
N VAL A 131 33.70 0.82 -16.84
CA VAL A 131 33.99 -0.09 -15.72
C VAL A 131 34.37 -1.47 -16.22
N SER A 132 34.98 -2.27 -15.36
CA SER A 132 35.33 -3.64 -15.71
C SER A 132 34.07 -4.45 -16.07
N PRO A 133 34.13 -5.43 -17.00
CA PRO A 133 32.99 -6.28 -17.35
C PRO A 133 32.38 -7.01 -16.13
N ARG A 134 33.23 -7.38 -15.16
CA ARG A 134 32.78 -8.00 -13.90
C ARG A 134 31.90 -7.06 -13.09
N PHE A 135 32.27 -5.78 -13.02
CA PHE A 135 31.48 -4.77 -12.32
C PHE A 135 30.17 -4.49 -13.05
N GLU A 136 30.18 -4.41 -14.38
CA GLU A 136 28.97 -4.23 -15.19
C GLU A 136 27.96 -5.37 -14.98
N THR A 137 28.43 -6.63 -15.00
CA THR A 137 27.57 -7.79 -14.72
C THR A 137 26.98 -7.74 -13.31
N ALA A 138 27.79 -7.38 -12.31
CA ALA A 138 27.32 -7.25 -10.93
C ALA A 138 26.31 -6.09 -10.77
N HIS A 139 26.57 -4.96 -11.42
CA HIS A 139 25.69 -3.79 -11.45
C HIS A 139 24.32 -4.16 -12.04
N ASN A 140 24.28 -4.79 -13.22
CA ASN A 140 23.04 -5.23 -13.85
C ASN A 140 22.31 -6.28 -13.00
N ALA A 141 23.04 -7.17 -12.32
CA ALA A 141 22.45 -8.14 -11.41
C ALA A 141 21.77 -7.48 -10.20
N VAL A 142 22.40 -6.44 -9.62
CA VAL A 142 21.82 -5.68 -8.50
C VAL A 142 20.56 -4.94 -8.94
N VAL A 143 20.60 -4.23 -10.08
CA VAL A 143 19.42 -3.53 -10.63
C VAL A 143 18.29 -4.54 -10.88
N ARG A 144 18.59 -5.65 -11.56
CA ARG A 144 17.60 -6.69 -11.84
C ARG A 144 16.99 -7.27 -10.56
N TYR A 145 17.80 -7.58 -9.55
CA TYR A 145 17.32 -8.13 -8.29
C TYR A 145 16.39 -7.15 -7.55
N ILE A 146 16.75 -5.86 -7.51
CA ILE A 146 15.91 -4.82 -6.92
C ILE A 146 14.58 -4.71 -7.70
N LEU A 147 14.62 -4.64 -9.03
CA LEU A 147 13.41 -4.57 -9.85
C LEU A 147 12.50 -5.79 -9.63
N LEU A 148 13.06 -7.01 -9.62
CA LEU A 148 12.29 -8.24 -9.37
C LEU A 148 11.67 -8.27 -7.97
N THR A 149 12.37 -7.75 -6.97
CA THR A 149 11.89 -7.72 -5.58
C THR A 149 10.74 -6.72 -5.43
N VAL A 150 10.86 -5.55 -6.06
CA VAL A 150 9.77 -4.55 -6.05
C VAL A 150 8.56 -5.03 -6.84
N ASP A 151 8.77 -5.64 -8.01
CA ASP A 151 7.70 -6.23 -8.83
C ASP A 151 6.95 -7.34 -8.07
N ALA A 152 7.69 -8.25 -7.42
CA ALA A 152 7.10 -9.30 -6.60
C ALA A 152 6.31 -8.75 -5.39
N GLU A 153 6.81 -7.69 -4.75
CA GLU A 153 6.13 -7.01 -3.64
C GLU A 153 4.83 -6.33 -4.11
N GLU A 154 4.86 -5.66 -5.27
CA GLU A 154 3.67 -5.07 -5.90
C GLU A 154 2.63 -6.15 -6.25
N ASP A 155 3.07 -7.27 -6.84
CA ASP A 155 2.21 -8.42 -7.17
C ASP A 155 1.57 -9.05 -5.94
N LEU A 156 2.33 -9.19 -4.84
CA LEU A 156 1.81 -9.68 -3.57
C LEU A 156 0.76 -8.72 -3.00
N ARG A 157 1.05 -7.41 -3.01
CA ARG A 157 0.12 -6.37 -2.54
C ARG A 157 -1.18 -6.37 -3.35
N ASP A 158 -1.08 -6.50 -4.67
CA ASP A 158 -2.25 -6.55 -5.55
C ASP A 158 -3.04 -7.86 -5.39
N SER A 159 -2.36 -8.99 -5.22
CA SER A 159 -2.98 -10.27 -4.93
C SER A 159 -3.75 -10.24 -3.60
N ALA A 160 -3.17 -9.64 -2.56
CA ALA A 160 -3.82 -9.44 -1.27
C ALA A 160 -5.05 -8.53 -1.38
N ARG A 161 -4.96 -7.40 -2.09
CA ARG A 161 -6.11 -6.51 -2.36
C ARG A 161 -7.25 -7.25 -3.04
N ARG A 162 -6.96 -8.06 -4.07
CA ARG A 162 -7.96 -8.89 -4.77
C ARG A 162 -8.58 -9.92 -3.82
N ALA A 163 -7.79 -10.55 -2.96
CA ALA A 163 -8.27 -11.50 -1.97
C ALA A 163 -9.26 -10.85 -0.99
N PHE A 164 -8.96 -9.66 -0.45
CA PHE A 164 -9.88 -8.92 0.43
C PHE A 164 -11.22 -8.62 -0.25
N VAL A 165 -11.20 -8.12 -1.49
CA VAL A 165 -12.43 -7.85 -2.24
C VAL A 165 -13.23 -9.14 -2.46
N ASN A 166 -12.57 -10.24 -2.80
CA ASN A 166 -13.25 -11.52 -3.01
C ASN A 166 -13.86 -12.09 -1.73
N ILE A 167 -13.14 -12.01 -0.60
CA ILE A 167 -13.65 -12.42 0.72
C ILE A 167 -14.85 -11.55 1.08
N ALA A 168 -14.73 -10.23 0.96
CA ALA A 168 -15.82 -9.30 1.25
C ALA A 168 -17.09 -9.60 0.43
N ARG A 169 -16.96 -9.83 -0.88
CA ARG A 169 -18.09 -10.21 -1.75
C ARG A 169 -18.76 -11.51 -1.31
N ARG A 170 -17.96 -12.48 -0.86
CA ARG A 170 -18.48 -13.77 -0.38
C ARG A 170 -19.24 -13.60 0.94
N VAL A 171 -18.74 -12.78 1.85
CA VAL A 171 -19.45 -12.41 3.09
C VAL A 171 -20.74 -11.65 2.77
N GLN A 172 -20.70 -10.67 1.84
CA GLN A 172 -21.90 -9.94 1.39
C GLN A 172 -22.97 -10.87 0.82
N ALA A 173 -22.58 -11.89 0.04
CA ALA A 173 -23.52 -12.87 -0.51
C ALA A 173 -24.21 -13.67 0.61
N ILE A 174 -23.45 -14.10 1.62
CA ILE A 174 -23.99 -14.82 2.79
C ILE A 174 -24.94 -13.91 3.58
N VAL A 175 -24.54 -12.67 3.86
CA VAL A 175 -25.37 -11.68 4.57
C VAL A 175 -26.67 -11.41 3.81
N HIS A 176 -26.61 -11.29 2.49
CA HIS A 176 -27.80 -11.09 1.67
C HIS A 176 -28.76 -12.28 1.75
N GLN A 177 -28.23 -13.49 1.69
CA GLN A 177 -29.02 -14.70 1.87
C GLN A 177 -29.66 -14.76 3.27
N GLN A 178 -28.90 -14.45 4.32
CA GLN A 178 -29.41 -14.39 5.69
C GLN A 178 -30.52 -13.35 5.85
N ALA A 179 -30.38 -12.18 5.23
CA ALA A 179 -31.43 -11.16 5.26
C ALA A 179 -32.73 -11.63 4.57
N LEU A 180 -32.63 -12.41 3.49
CA LEU A 180 -33.80 -13.02 2.85
C LEU A 180 -34.44 -14.07 3.75
N GLU A 181 -33.66 -14.94 4.38
CA GLU A 181 -34.15 -15.96 5.31
C GLU A 181 -34.82 -15.33 6.54
N LEU A 182 -34.23 -14.27 7.11
CA LEU A 182 -34.84 -13.49 8.20
C LEU A 182 -36.16 -12.83 7.76
N ARG A 183 -36.22 -12.31 6.54
CA ARG A 183 -37.45 -11.73 5.99
C ARG A 183 -38.56 -12.77 5.84
N GLU A 184 -38.23 -13.99 5.40
CA GLU A 184 -39.19 -15.09 5.35
C GLU A 184 -39.68 -15.50 6.74
N LEU A 185 -38.80 -15.49 7.75
CA LEU A 185 -39.18 -15.75 9.14
C LEU A 185 -40.08 -14.64 9.70
N GLU A 186 -39.79 -13.38 9.39
CA GLU A 186 -40.65 -12.23 9.75
C GLU A 186 -42.04 -12.38 9.13
N ASP A 187 -42.12 -12.73 7.85
CA ASP A 187 -43.40 -12.90 7.16
C ASP A 187 -44.21 -14.10 7.73
N LYS A 188 -43.53 -15.17 8.21
CA LYS A 188 -44.17 -16.36 8.81
C LYS A 188 -44.57 -16.18 10.28
N HIS A 189 -43.73 -15.51 11.08
CA HIS A 189 -43.83 -15.49 12.54
C HIS A 189 -43.94 -14.09 13.16
N GLY A 190 -43.86 -13.01 12.36
CA GLY A 190 -43.83 -11.63 12.85
C GLY A 190 -45.12 -11.12 13.53
N GLN A 191 -46.15 -11.96 13.64
CA GLN A 191 -47.34 -11.65 14.44
C GLN A 191 -47.10 -11.86 15.94
N ASP A 192 -46.12 -12.68 16.32
CA ASP A 192 -45.68 -12.85 17.70
C ASP A 192 -44.71 -11.71 18.08
N PRO A 193 -45.05 -10.84 19.05
CA PRO A 193 -44.22 -9.71 19.44
C PRO A 193 -42.81 -10.09 19.92
N ASP A 194 -42.66 -11.22 20.61
CA ASP A 194 -41.37 -11.63 21.17
C ASP A 194 -40.45 -12.15 20.06
N VAL A 195 -41.00 -12.96 19.14
CA VAL A 195 -40.28 -13.43 17.95
C VAL A 195 -39.91 -12.26 17.03
N PHE A 196 -40.83 -11.30 16.84
CA PHE A 196 -40.55 -10.12 16.03
C PHE A 196 -39.42 -9.28 16.61
N HIS A 197 -39.39 -9.10 17.93
CA HIS A 197 -38.29 -8.39 18.60
C HIS A 197 -36.94 -9.08 18.37
N ASP A 198 -36.88 -10.41 18.53
CA ASP A 198 -35.66 -11.17 18.31
C ASP A 198 -35.21 -11.14 16.83
N LEU A 199 -36.15 -11.22 15.90
CA LEU A 199 -35.88 -11.09 14.46
C LEU A 199 -35.32 -9.71 14.10
N LEU A 200 -35.86 -8.62 14.67
CA LEU A 200 -35.31 -7.28 14.48
C LEU A 200 -33.87 -7.18 15.00
N HIS A 201 -33.59 -7.82 16.14
CA HIS A 201 -32.25 -7.88 16.71
C HIS A 201 -31.27 -8.64 15.80
N LEU A 202 -31.70 -9.74 15.19
CA LEU A 202 -30.91 -10.53 14.24
C LEU A 202 -30.70 -9.81 12.90
N ASP A 203 -31.73 -9.14 12.37
CA ASP A 203 -31.63 -8.34 11.15
C ASP A 203 -30.60 -7.22 11.32
N HIS A 204 -30.64 -6.52 12.46
CA HIS A 204 -29.65 -5.48 12.75
C HIS A 204 -28.22 -6.03 12.81
N ARG A 205 -27.99 -7.17 13.48
CA ARG A 205 -26.66 -7.82 13.51
C ARG A 205 -26.21 -8.27 12.13
N THR A 206 -27.13 -8.77 11.30
CA THR A 206 -26.87 -9.17 9.92
C THR A 206 -26.45 -7.96 9.08
N ALA A 207 -27.13 -6.81 9.24
CA ALA A 207 -26.75 -5.55 8.61
C ALA A 207 -25.35 -5.06 9.05
N LEU A 208 -24.99 -5.24 10.33
CA LEU A 208 -23.65 -4.91 10.83
C LEU A 208 -22.55 -5.78 10.20
N ILE A 209 -22.80 -7.07 10.00
CA ILE A 209 -21.86 -7.96 9.28
C ILE A 209 -21.73 -7.52 7.81
N GLY A 210 -22.84 -7.15 7.17
CA GLY A 210 -22.83 -6.56 5.83
C GLY A 210 -21.95 -5.32 5.74
N ARG A 211 -22.08 -4.40 6.72
CA ARG A 211 -21.24 -3.20 6.84
C ARG A 211 -19.75 -3.55 6.98
N LEU A 212 -19.41 -4.53 7.83
CA LEU A 212 -18.02 -4.97 7.98
C LEU A 212 -17.46 -5.48 6.65
N ALA A 213 -18.24 -6.25 5.90
CA ALA A 213 -17.86 -6.71 4.58
C ALA A 213 -17.69 -5.54 3.59
N ASP A 214 -18.57 -4.54 3.61
CA ASP A 214 -18.41 -3.30 2.83
C ASP A 214 -17.11 -2.57 3.19
N SER A 215 -16.79 -2.45 4.47
CA SER A 215 -15.56 -1.82 4.97
C SER A 215 -14.31 -2.56 4.46
N ILE A 216 -14.30 -3.90 4.48
CA ILE A 216 -13.22 -4.71 3.92
C ILE A 216 -13.15 -4.55 2.38
N ALA A 217 -14.28 -4.48 1.69
CA ALA A 217 -14.33 -4.28 0.25
C ALA A 217 -13.74 -2.92 -0.16
N VAL A 218 -14.12 -1.85 0.55
CA VAL A 218 -13.59 -0.50 0.35
C VAL A 218 -12.08 -0.50 0.56
N LEU A 219 -11.62 -1.12 1.63
CA LEU A 219 -10.21 -1.32 1.91
C LEU A 219 -9.50 -2.07 0.77
N GLY A 220 -10.06 -3.17 0.25
CA GLY A 220 -9.52 -3.85 -0.93
C GLY A 220 -9.60 -3.05 -2.25
N GLY A 221 -10.29 -1.90 -2.23
CA GLY A 221 -10.41 -0.97 -3.36
C GLY A 221 -11.65 -1.12 -4.23
N ALA A 222 -12.61 -1.91 -3.78
CA ALA A 222 -13.95 -1.84 -4.34
C ALA A 222 -14.63 -0.52 -3.98
N ARG A 223 -15.57 -0.11 -4.81
CA ARG A 223 -16.50 0.97 -4.45
C ARG A 223 -17.57 0.42 -3.49
N PRO A 224 -18.14 1.25 -2.59
CA PRO A 224 -19.30 0.85 -1.80
C PRO A 224 -20.41 0.26 -2.68
N GLY A 225 -21.01 -0.85 -2.24
CA GLY A 225 -21.84 -1.70 -3.09
C GLY A 225 -23.14 -1.05 -3.57
N ARG A 226 -23.68 -0.07 -2.84
CA ARG A 226 -24.93 0.61 -3.20
C ARG A 226 -24.65 1.89 -4.00
N GLN A 227 -25.21 1.98 -5.20
CA GLN A 227 -25.19 3.21 -5.99
C GLN A 227 -26.59 3.84 -5.99
N TRP A 228 -26.65 5.11 -5.60
CA TRP A 228 -27.89 5.87 -5.64
C TRP A 228 -27.95 6.64 -6.97
N GLN A 229 -29.03 6.41 -7.74
CA GLN A 229 -29.20 7.07 -9.05
C GLN A 229 -29.70 8.51 -8.93
N LYS A 230 -30.39 8.82 -7.83
CA LYS A 230 -30.94 10.14 -7.55
C LYS A 230 -30.18 10.77 -6.40
N ASP A 231 -30.14 12.09 -6.41
CA ASP A 231 -29.63 12.89 -5.30
C ASP A 231 -30.49 12.68 -4.06
N ILE A 232 -29.85 12.81 -2.89
CA ILE A 232 -30.46 12.48 -1.59
C ILE A 232 -30.32 13.68 -0.65
N PRO A 233 -31.38 14.12 0.03
CA PRO A 233 -31.26 15.12 1.08
C PRO A 233 -30.21 14.72 2.13
N LEU A 234 -29.34 15.64 2.54
CA LEU A 234 -28.28 15.39 3.52
C LEU A 234 -28.83 14.80 4.82
N PHE A 235 -29.98 15.28 5.28
CA PHE A 235 -30.68 14.71 6.44
C PHE A 235 -30.90 13.19 6.33
N ASN A 236 -31.30 12.72 5.14
CA ASN A 236 -31.50 11.29 4.90
C ASN A 236 -30.19 10.52 4.84
N VAL A 237 -29.12 11.13 4.33
CA VAL A 237 -27.76 10.56 4.34
C VAL A 237 -27.29 10.37 5.79
N LEU A 238 -27.38 11.40 6.63
CA LEU A 238 -26.95 11.33 8.02
C LEU A 238 -27.77 10.30 8.82
N ARG A 239 -29.09 10.26 8.63
CA ARG A 239 -29.94 9.23 9.24
C ARG A 239 -29.59 7.83 8.74
N GLY A 240 -29.26 7.69 7.46
CA GLY A 240 -28.78 6.43 6.89
C GLY A 240 -27.46 5.97 7.50
N ALA A 241 -26.57 6.90 7.85
CA ALA A 241 -25.33 6.60 8.57
C ALA A 241 -25.61 6.15 10.01
N MET A 242 -26.49 6.86 10.73
CA MET A 242 -26.91 6.49 12.09
C MET A 242 -27.51 5.08 12.13
N SER A 243 -28.35 4.69 11.15
CA SER A 243 -28.95 3.36 11.13
C SER A 243 -27.96 2.20 10.96
N ARG A 244 -26.70 2.50 10.63
CA ARG A 244 -25.66 1.49 10.41
C ARG A 244 -24.78 1.25 11.63
N ILE A 245 -25.00 1.92 12.75
CA ILE A 245 -24.22 1.72 13.98
C ILE A 245 -25.06 1.04 15.07
N THR A 246 -24.39 0.29 15.96
CA THR A 246 -25.06 -0.44 17.04
C THR A 246 -25.72 0.52 18.04
N ASP A 247 -24.97 1.54 18.47
CA ASP A 247 -25.40 2.51 19.48
C ASP A 247 -26.11 3.73 18.87
N TYR A 248 -26.88 3.55 17.79
CA TYR A 248 -27.54 4.65 17.07
C TYR A 248 -28.44 5.50 17.96
N GLN A 249 -29.01 4.89 19.01
CA GLN A 249 -29.88 5.57 19.98
C GLN A 249 -29.14 6.60 20.83
N ARG A 250 -27.81 6.57 20.87
CA ARG A 250 -26.96 7.52 21.60
C ARG A 250 -26.54 8.72 20.76
N VAL A 251 -26.87 8.74 19.47
CA VAL A 251 -26.54 9.83 18.56
C VAL A 251 -27.70 10.82 18.49
N ASP A 252 -27.43 12.05 18.89
CA ASP A 252 -28.38 13.16 18.81
C ASP A 252 -28.09 13.97 17.54
N LEU A 253 -28.99 13.86 16.55
CA LEU A 253 -28.93 14.63 15.31
C LEU A 253 -29.54 16.02 15.53
N HIS A 254 -28.70 17.05 15.46
CA HIS A 254 -29.08 18.44 15.66
C HIS A 254 -29.39 19.12 14.33
N SER A 255 -29.07 20.42 14.20
CA SER A 255 -29.26 21.18 12.96
C SER A 255 -28.51 20.55 11.79
N VAL A 256 -29.23 20.33 10.70
CA VAL A 256 -28.72 19.82 9.42
C VAL A 256 -29.02 20.84 8.34
N ALA A 257 -27.99 21.22 7.58
CA ALA A 257 -28.14 22.09 6.41
C ALA A 257 -29.12 21.49 5.39
N ASP A 258 -30.01 22.33 4.85
CA ASP A 258 -31.00 21.94 3.86
C ASP A 258 -30.36 21.89 2.46
N VAL A 259 -29.63 20.80 2.20
CA VAL A 259 -28.97 20.54 0.92
C VAL A 259 -29.15 19.09 0.45
N GLY A 260 -28.96 18.86 -0.84
CA GLY A 260 -28.85 17.55 -1.46
C GLY A 260 -27.40 17.07 -1.58
N ILE A 261 -27.22 15.75 -1.60
CA ILE A 261 -25.96 15.08 -1.89
C ILE A 261 -26.12 14.29 -3.18
N LEU A 262 -25.17 14.43 -4.10
CA LEU A 262 -25.17 13.66 -5.35
C LEU A 262 -25.26 12.17 -5.08
N GLY A 263 -26.08 11.45 -5.85
CA GLY A 263 -26.28 10.01 -5.63
C GLY A 263 -24.99 9.18 -5.63
N ARG A 264 -23.99 9.57 -6.42
CA ARG A 264 -22.65 8.93 -6.43
C ARG A 264 -21.85 9.09 -5.13
N ALA A 265 -22.11 10.16 -4.37
CA ALA A 265 -21.41 10.51 -3.13
C ALA A 265 -22.21 10.12 -1.87
N ALA A 266 -23.51 9.86 -2.02
CA ALA A 266 -24.38 9.53 -0.89
C ALA A 266 -23.91 8.27 -0.14
N GLU A 267 -23.66 7.16 -0.84
CA GLU A 267 -23.22 5.92 -0.17
C GLU A 267 -21.83 6.05 0.47
N PRO A 268 -20.79 6.60 -0.21
CA PRO A 268 -19.52 6.90 0.45
C PRO A 268 -19.65 7.78 1.69
N LEU A 269 -20.51 8.80 1.66
CA LEU A 269 -20.72 9.68 2.80
C LEU A 269 -21.45 8.97 3.94
N ILE A 270 -22.50 8.19 3.65
CA ILE A 270 -23.19 7.34 4.63
C ILE A 270 -22.18 6.43 5.33
N HIS A 271 -21.30 5.79 4.57
CA HIS A 271 -20.32 4.85 5.09
C HIS A 271 -19.26 5.55 5.94
N ALA A 272 -18.68 6.65 5.46
CA ALA A 272 -17.68 7.42 6.21
C ALA A 272 -18.25 7.95 7.54
N VAL A 273 -19.45 8.53 7.51
CA VAL A 273 -20.12 9.04 8.73
C VAL A 273 -20.46 7.89 9.67
N ALA A 274 -20.90 6.73 9.17
CA ALA A 274 -21.20 5.57 10.01
C ALA A 274 -19.94 5.06 10.75
N GLU A 275 -18.80 4.97 10.07
CA GLU A 275 -17.53 4.56 10.70
C GLU A 275 -17.05 5.59 11.75
N LEU A 276 -17.24 6.89 11.50
CA LEU A 276 -16.92 7.92 12.48
C LEU A 276 -17.87 7.89 13.69
N LEU A 277 -19.17 7.68 13.47
CA LEU A 277 -20.15 7.54 14.55
C LEU A 277 -19.89 6.27 15.39
N ASP A 278 -19.57 5.13 14.77
CA ASP A 278 -19.26 3.88 15.48
C ASP A 278 -18.05 4.07 16.41
N ASN A 279 -17.02 4.78 15.93
CA ASN A 279 -15.86 5.13 16.73
C ASN A 279 -16.26 6.06 17.89
N ALA A 280 -16.97 7.15 17.60
CA ALA A 280 -17.40 8.11 18.62
C ALA A 280 -18.23 7.43 19.72
N THR A 281 -19.19 6.58 19.37
CA THR A 281 -20.01 5.87 20.35
C THR A 281 -19.20 4.84 21.13
N ARG A 282 -18.29 4.11 20.49
CA ARG A 282 -17.48 3.06 21.12
C ARG A 282 -16.45 3.59 22.13
N TYR A 283 -15.86 4.75 21.86
CA TYR A 283 -14.86 5.37 22.75
C TYR A 283 -15.46 6.35 23.77
N SER A 284 -16.77 6.52 23.75
CA SER A 284 -17.49 7.35 24.72
C SER A 284 -18.19 6.50 25.78
N PRO A 285 -18.22 6.94 27.06
CA PRO A 285 -18.93 6.24 28.12
C PRO A 285 -20.42 6.00 27.75
N PRO A 286 -21.02 4.86 28.12
CA PRO A 286 -22.36 4.47 27.66
C PRO A 286 -23.48 5.45 28.06
N GLN A 287 -23.29 6.20 29.13
CA GLN A 287 -24.23 7.23 29.62
C GLN A 287 -24.17 8.56 28.85
N THR A 288 -23.16 8.75 27.99
CA THR A 288 -22.97 9.99 27.22
C THR A 288 -23.62 9.90 25.83
N ARG A 289 -23.97 11.07 25.30
CA ARG A 289 -24.52 11.26 23.96
C ARG A 289 -23.41 11.69 22.99
N VAL A 290 -23.55 11.30 21.73
CA VAL A 290 -22.72 11.79 20.62
C VAL A 290 -23.54 12.78 19.83
N HIS A 291 -22.99 13.97 19.60
CA HIS A 291 -23.70 15.04 18.91
C HIS A 291 -23.30 15.09 17.45
N LEU A 292 -24.29 15.04 16.55
CA LEU A 292 -24.10 15.11 15.11
C LEU A 292 -24.75 16.38 14.58
N THR A 293 -23.96 17.25 13.97
CA THR A 293 -24.44 18.46 13.28
C THR A 293 -23.96 18.46 11.84
N ALA A 294 -24.67 19.17 10.97
CA ALA A 294 -24.15 19.46 9.64
C ALA A 294 -24.49 20.89 9.24
N THR A 295 -23.47 21.68 8.96
CA THR A 295 -23.58 23.11 8.67
C THR A 295 -22.97 23.44 7.32
N GLU A 296 -23.57 24.40 6.62
CA GLU A 296 -23.00 24.91 5.38
C GLU A 296 -21.84 25.86 5.70
N VAL A 297 -20.71 25.68 5.03
CA VAL A 297 -19.48 26.44 5.19
C VAL A 297 -18.99 26.88 3.81
N GLN A 298 -18.02 27.81 3.75
CA GLN A 298 -17.49 28.30 2.48
C GLN A 298 -16.92 27.18 1.58
N THR A 299 -16.42 26.10 2.19
CA THR A 299 -15.83 24.96 1.50
C THR A 299 -16.81 23.80 1.25
N GLY A 300 -18.13 24.04 1.36
CA GLY A 300 -19.17 23.02 1.17
C GLY A 300 -19.98 22.79 2.44
N VAL A 301 -20.07 21.55 2.91
CA VAL A 301 -20.82 21.21 4.14
C VAL A 301 -19.89 20.54 5.14
N ALA A 302 -19.83 21.09 6.36
CA ALA A 302 -19.12 20.51 7.48
C ALA A 302 -20.07 19.62 8.30
N VAL A 303 -19.82 18.31 8.27
CA VAL A 303 -20.46 17.32 9.15
C VAL A 303 -19.58 17.17 10.39
N GLU A 304 -20.11 17.54 11.55
CA GLU A 304 -19.38 17.52 12.80
C GLU A 304 -19.93 16.45 13.73
N ILE A 305 -19.04 15.59 14.22
CA ILE A 305 -19.33 14.53 15.19
C ILE A 305 -18.55 14.86 16.44
N GLU A 306 -19.25 15.14 17.52
CA GLU A 306 -18.64 15.52 18.79
C GLU A 306 -19.00 14.52 19.87
N ASP A 307 -17.97 13.99 20.52
CA ASP A 307 -18.10 12.96 21.56
C ASP A 307 -17.60 13.45 22.93
N ALA A 308 -17.99 12.75 23.98
CA ALA A 308 -17.59 13.01 25.37
C ALA A 308 -16.69 11.87 25.90
N GLY A 309 -15.93 11.24 25.01
CA GLY A 309 -15.05 10.13 25.30
C GLY A 309 -13.71 10.54 25.88
N LEU A 310 -12.79 9.59 25.88
CA LEU A 310 -11.38 9.87 26.17
C LEU A 310 -10.79 10.60 24.96
N GLY A 311 -10.41 11.86 25.13
CA GLY A 311 -9.69 12.62 24.10
C GLY A 311 -8.41 11.90 23.63
N LEU A 312 -7.87 12.35 22.49
CA LEU A 312 -6.65 11.76 21.94
C LEU A 312 -5.41 12.38 22.58
N THR A 313 -4.43 11.53 22.96
CA THR A 313 -3.06 11.99 23.20
C THR A 313 -2.44 12.51 21.90
N ASP A 314 -1.41 13.35 21.97
CA ASP A 314 -0.75 13.86 20.77
C ASP A 314 -0.22 12.75 19.86
N GLU A 315 0.37 11.71 20.44
CA GLU A 315 0.83 10.53 19.69
C GLU A 315 -0.33 9.76 19.04
N ALA A 316 -1.46 9.62 19.73
CA ALA A 316 -2.65 8.97 19.17
C ALA A 316 -3.28 9.81 18.05
N ARG A 317 -3.31 11.14 18.20
CA ARG A 317 -3.78 12.08 17.17
C ARG A 317 -2.92 12.01 15.93
N ILE A 318 -1.60 12.07 16.06
CA ILE A 318 -0.66 11.96 14.93
C ILE A 318 -0.83 10.63 14.21
N ARG A 319 -1.01 9.52 14.93
CA ARG A 319 -1.28 8.20 14.32
C ARG A 319 -2.62 8.17 13.59
N ALA A 320 -3.67 8.75 14.16
CA ALA A 320 -4.98 8.83 13.53
C ALA A 320 -4.95 9.69 12.25
N GLU A 321 -4.31 10.86 12.31
CA GLU A 321 -4.10 11.74 11.14
C GLU A 321 -3.26 11.05 10.06
N ARG A 322 -2.22 10.31 10.46
CA ARG A 322 -1.40 9.53 9.53
C ARG A 322 -2.21 8.41 8.87
N SER A 323 -3.04 7.69 9.62
CA SER A 323 -3.92 6.65 9.09
C SER A 323 -4.90 7.21 8.04
N LEU A 324 -5.51 8.37 8.33
CA LEU A 324 -6.37 9.10 7.39
C LEU A 324 -5.62 9.51 6.11
N ALA A 325 -4.35 9.92 6.23
CA ALA A 325 -3.53 10.38 5.10
C ALA A 325 -2.87 9.26 4.27
N GLN A 326 -2.37 8.19 4.89
CA GLN A 326 -1.70 7.08 4.20
C GLN A 326 -2.69 6.27 3.34
N HIS A 327 -3.86 5.97 3.92
CA HIS A 327 -4.90 5.20 3.25
C HIS A 327 -5.66 6.01 2.18
N ALA A 328 -5.36 7.31 2.07
CA ALA A 328 -5.78 8.14 0.96
C ALA A 328 -5.05 7.74 -0.34
N THR A 329 -3.74 7.56 -0.28
CA THR A 329 -2.89 7.52 -1.49
C THR A 329 -2.44 6.10 -1.84
N SER A 330 -2.37 5.20 -0.86
CA SER A 330 -1.81 3.86 -1.02
C SER A 330 -2.84 2.82 -0.54
N GLY A 331 -3.31 1.95 -1.44
CA GLY A 331 -4.22 0.85 -1.03
C GLY A 331 -3.54 -0.04 0.01
N LEU A 332 -4.29 -0.63 0.97
CA LEU A 332 -3.76 -1.19 2.24
C LEU A 332 -2.28 -1.50 2.27
N ASP A 333 -1.60 -0.93 3.24
CA ASP A 333 -0.44 -1.57 3.81
C ASP A 333 -0.93 -2.66 4.77
N LEU A 334 -0.59 -3.92 4.52
CA LEU A 334 -1.02 -5.03 5.38
C LEU A 334 -0.39 -4.92 6.77
N ASP A 335 0.76 -4.26 6.86
CA ASP A 335 1.48 -4.01 8.12
C ASP A 335 0.71 -3.07 9.06
N ASP A 336 -0.13 -2.18 8.52
CA ASP A 336 -0.93 -1.24 9.32
C ASP A 336 -2.17 -1.89 9.97
N LEU A 337 -2.54 -3.12 9.57
CA LEU A 337 -3.70 -3.82 10.12
C LEU A 337 -3.44 -4.45 11.50
N GLY A 338 -2.19 -4.74 11.86
CA GLY A 338 -1.82 -5.29 13.18
C GLY A 338 -2.67 -6.49 13.67
N GLU A 339 -2.59 -6.80 14.97
CA GLU A 339 -3.37 -7.89 15.60
C GLU A 339 -4.84 -7.53 15.86
N SER A 340 -5.18 -6.24 15.81
CA SER A 340 -6.55 -5.72 16.00
C SER A 340 -6.80 -4.60 14.99
N PRO A 341 -7.27 -4.94 13.79
CA PRO A 341 -7.38 -3.99 12.70
C PRO A 341 -8.40 -2.90 13.03
N ARG A 342 -7.90 -1.67 13.21
CA ARG A 342 -8.72 -0.46 13.39
C ARG A 342 -9.18 0.04 12.03
N LEU A 343 -10.04 -0.75 11.39
CA LEU A 343 -10.48 -0.55 10.00
C LEU A 343 -11.16 0.82 9.78
N GLY A 344 -11.85 1.35 10.79
CA GLY A 344 -12.73 2.53 10.64
C GLY A 344 -12.02 3.77 10.08
N LEU A 345 -10.89 4.19 10.66
CA LEU A 345 -10.16 5.38 10.15
C LEU A 345 -9.51 5.14 8.78
N ALA A 346 -9.06 3.92 8.51
CA ALA A 346 -8.50 3.55 7.21
C ALA A 346 -9.59 3.58 6.10
N VAL A 347 -10.80 3.08 6.40
CA VAL A 347 -11.97 3.16 5.52
C VAL A 347 -12.34 4.62 5.27
N VAL A 348 -12.42 5.43 6.32
CA VAL A 348 -12.72 6.87 6.22
C VAL A 348 -11.67 7.59 5.37
N GLY A 349 -10.37 7.33 5.58
CA GLY A 349 -9.28 7.92 4.80
C GLY A 349 -9.41 7.61 3.30
N ARG A 350 -9.71 6.34 2.98
CA ARG A 350 -9.90 5.91 1.59
C ARG A 350 -11.15 6.49 0.93
N LEU A 351 -12.28 6.49 1.63
CA LEU A 351 -13.52 7.13 1.14
C LEU A 351 -13.32 8.63 0.95
N SER A 352 -12.60 9.27 1.87
CA SER A 352 -12.27 10.69 1.81
C SER A 352 -11.43 11.02 0.60
N HIS A 353 -10.37 10.26 0.31
CA HIS A 353 -9.57 10.48 -0.89
C HIS A 353 -10.36 10.26 -2.19
N THR A 354 -11.11 9.15 -2.27
CA THR A 354 -11.85 8.79 -3.50
C THR A 354 -12.96 9.80 -3.82
N ASN A 355 -13.52 10.47 -2.81
CA ASN A 355 -14.63 11.42 -2.94
C ASN A 355 -14.25 12.85 -2.56
N HIS A 356 -12.96 13.14 -2.38
CA HIS A 356 -12.45 14.46 -1.99
C HIS A 356 -13.04 15.05 -0.69
N PHE A 357 -13.42 14.20 0.27
CA PHE A 357 -13.77 14.67 1.61
C PHE A 357 -12.52 15.10 2.37
N THR A 358 -12.64 16.11 3.20
CA THR A 358 -11.56 16.53 4.12
C THR A 358 -11.95 16.17 5.54
N VAL A 359 -11.13 15.39 6.23
CA VAL A 359 -11.38 14.98 7.62
C VAL A 359 -10.35 15.63 8.53
N SER A 360 -10.81 16.20 9.64
CA SER A 360 -9.93 16.79 10.64
C SER A 360 -10.38 16.42 12.05
N LEU A 361 -9.41 16.15 12.92
CA LEU A 361 -9.62 15.80 14.31
C LEU A 361 -9.33 17.03 15.19
N ARG A 362 -10.20 17.29 16.15
CA ARG A 362 -10.13 18.41 17.11
C ARG A 362 -10.49 17.90 18.50
N VAL A 363 -10.16 18.69 19.51
CA VAL A 363 -10.62 18.43 20.88
C VAL A 363 -12.08 18.85 20.98
N SER A 364 -12.91 17.99 21.57
CA SER A 364 -14.32 18.26 21.85
C SER A 364 -14.47 19.20 23.06
N ALA A 365 -15.51 20.03 23.05
CA ALA A 365 -15.88 20.84 24.22
C ALA A 365 -16.28 19.97 25.43
N TYR A 366 -16.68 18.72 25.19
CA TYR A 366 -17.04 17.74 26.22
C TYR A 366 -15.83 16.89 26.70
N GLY A 367 -14.61 17.24 26.29
CA GLY A 367 -13.37 16.57 26.71
C GLY A 367 -12.96 15.35 25.87
N GLY A 368 -13.81 14.94 24.92
CA GLY A 368 -13.55 13.87 23.97
C GLY A 368 -12.94 14.34 22.65
N VAL A 369 -13.38 13.74 21.55
CA VAL A 369 -12.92 14.07 20.19
C VAL A 369 -14.04 14.74 19.40
N ARG A 370 -13.68 15.76 18.63
CA ARG A 370 -14.53 16.36 17.60
C ARG A 370 -13.95 16.05 16.24
N VAL A 371 -14.70 15.31 15.42
CA VAL A 371 -14.35 15.04 14.03
C VAL A 371 -15.14 15.97 13.14
N VAL A 372 -14.46 16.66 12.23
CA VAL A 372 -15.09 17.48 11.20
C VAL A 372 -14.78 16.87 9.84
N LEU A 373 -15.81 16.37 9.17
CA LEU A 373 -15.77 15.88 7.79
C LEU A 373 -16.41 16.91 6.87
N VAL A 374 -15.62 17.48 5.95
CA VAL A 374 -16.09 18.45 4.97
C VAL A 374 -16.40 17.74 3.66
N VAL A 375 -17.65 17.86 3.22
CA VAL A 375 -18.12 17.46 1.89
C VAL A 375 -17.92 18.64 0.96
N PRO A 376 -17.18 18.48 -0.16
CA PRO A 376 -16.86 19.59 -1.04
C PRO A 376 -18.08 20.00 -1.90
N PRO A 377 -18.14 21.26 -2.38
CA PRO A 377 -19.31 21.82 -3.03
C PRO A 377 -19.70 21.10 -4.32
N GLU A 378 -18.76 20.43 -5.01
CA GLU A 378 -19.05 19.70 -6.25
C GLU A 378 -19.88 18.43 -6.03
N LEU A 379 -20.06 18.01 -4.77
CA LEU A 379 -20.88 16.85 -4.38
C LEU A 379 -22.22 17.24 -3.77
N ILE A 380 -22.48 18.55 -3.65
CA ILE A 380 -23.67 19.11 -3.02
C ILE A 380 -24.59 19.64 -4.13
N THR A 381 -25.89 19.45 -3.95
CA THR A 381 -26.94 19.96 -4.83
C THR A 381 -28.02 20.69 -4.04
N VAL A 382 -28.91 21.39 -4.74
CA VAL A 382 -30.13 21.92 -4.12
C VAL A 382 -30.95 20.75 -3.61
N THR A 383 -31.53 20.87 -2.40
CA THR A 383 -32.33 19.79 -1.80
C THR A 383 -33.35 19.26 -2.78
N PRO A 384 -33.30 17.96 -3.14
CA PRO A 384 -34.32 17.33 -3.94
C PRO A 384 -35.65 17.41 -3.18
N ALA A 385 -36.70 17.95 -3.82
CA ALA A 385 -38.04 17.96 -3.22
C ALA A 385 -38.40 16.55 -2.73
N PRO A 386 -39.01 16.39 -1.54
CA PRO A 386 -39.31 15.08 -0.97
C PRO A 386 -40.32 14.35 -1.86
N GLY A 387 -39.81 13.57 -2.80
CA GLY A 387 -40.58 12.98 -3.90
C GLY A 387 -39.78 11.90 -4.61
N GLY A 388 -39.38 10.84 -3.89
CA GLY A 388 -38.75 9.67 -4.50
C GLY A 388 -38.07 8.72 -3.52
N ALA A 389 -38.75 7.61 -3.21
CA ALA A 389 -38.18 6.30 -2.85
C ALA A 389 -36.99 6.22 -1.86
N ILE A 390 -37.02 6.96 -0.74
CA ILE A 390 -36.28 6.59 0.50
C ILE A 390 -37.25 6.35 1.68
N ALA A 391 -38.55 6.21 1.39
CA ALA A 391 -39.50 5.65 2.35
C ALA A 391 -39.43 4.11 2.29
N LYS A 392 -38.28 3.54 2.66
CA LYS A 392 -38.05 2.15 3.09
C LYS A 392 -36.57 1.94 3.46
N ALA A 393 -36.02 2.82 4.29
CA ALA A 393 -35.11 2.32 5.33
C ALA A 393 -36.01 1.60 6.36
N PRO A 394 -35.59 0.49 7.00
CA PRO A 394 -36.39 -0.11 8.06
C PRO A 394 -36.63 0.96 9.14
N SER A 395 -37.84 1.48 9.19
CA SER A 395 -38.27 2.32 10.29
C SER A 395 -38.50 1.37 11.46
N LEU A 396 -37.52 1.29 12.36
CA LEU A 396 -37.78 0.69 13.66
C LEU A 396 -38.85 1.55 14.37
N PRO A 397 -39.89 0.94 14.94
CA PRO A 397 -40.97 1.67 15.58
C PRO A 397 -40.45 2.46 16.79
N PRO A 398 -41.06 3.62 17.12
CA PRO A 398 -40.70 4.36 18.33
C PRO A 398 -40.98 3.52 19.59
N PRO A 399 -40.18 3.67 20.67
CA PRO A 399 -40.31 2.86 21.87
C PRO A 399 -41.68 3.07 22.53
N ARG A 400 -42.35 1.96 22.87
CA ARG A 400 -43.53 1.98 23.76
C ARG A 400 -43.03 2.09 25.19
N TYR A 401 -43.22 3.24 25.82
CA TYR A 401 -43.19 3.36 27.27
C TYR A 401 -44.36 2.55 27.86
N PRO A 402 -44.14 1.64 28.83
CA PRO A 402 -45.23 1.02 29.57
C PRO A 402 -45.79 2.00 30.60
N GLY A 403 -47.08 2.32 30.51
CA GLY A 403 -47.85 2.81 31.66
C GLY A 403 -48.64 4.10 31.45
N GLY A 404 -49.96 3.96 31.33
CA GLY A 404 -50.94 5.05 31.52
C GLY A 404 -52.29 4.72 30.85
N PRO A 405 -53.41 4.61 31.61
CA PRO A 405 -54.69 4.20 31.05
C PRO A 405 -55.27 5.30 30.16
N ARG A 406 -55.44 5.02 28.87
CA ARG A 406 -56.09 5.93 27.92
C ARG A 406 -57.60 5.74 27.98
N HIS A 407 -58.29 6.81 28.39
CA HIS A 407 -59.74 6.96 28.28
C HIS A 407 -60.21 6.75 26.84
N ARG A 408 -61.19 5.87 26.66
CA ARG A 408 -61.91 5.61 25.42
C ARG A 408 -62.86 6.78 25.16
N ALA A 409 -62.51 7.65 24.22
CA ALA A 409 -63.44 8.61 23.64
C ALA A 409 -63.98 8.05 22.32
N THR A 410 -65.29 7.79 22.30
CA THR A 410 -66.08 7.50 21.10
C THR A 410 -66.21 8.76 20.26
N ALA A 411 -65.78 8.72 19.00
CA ALA A 411 -66.11 9.74 18.01
C ALA A 411 -66.62 9.06 16.74
N ALA A 412 -67.74 9.61 16.26
CA ALA A 412 -68.65 9.07 15.28
C ALA A 412 -68.04 8.95 13.87
N ALA A 413 -68.56 7.97 13.14
CA ALA A 413 -68.32 7.78 11.72
C ALA A 413 -68.99 8.90 10.91
N ASP A 414 -68.20 9.56 10.07
CA ASP A 414 -68.69 10.43 9.01
C ASP A 414 -68.53 9.67 7.68
N GLU A 415 -69.67 9.36 7.07
CA GLU A 415 -69.82 8.51 5.90
C GLU A 415 -69.75 9.38 4.64
N SER A 416 -68.61 9.37 3.94
CA SER A 416 -68.45 10.05 2.65
C SER A 416 -68.73 9.09 1.49
N VAL A 417 -69.81 9.37 0.76
CA VAL A 417 -70.32 8.67 -0.43
C VAL A 417 -69.33 8.68 -1.62
N PRO A 418 -69.08 7.56 -2.33
CA PRO A 418 -68.38 7.58 -3.61
C PRO A 418 -69.31 7.84 -4.81
N ALA A 419 -68.82 8.65 -5.75
CA ALA A 419 -69.49 9.10 -6.97
C ALA A 419 -69.79 7.98 -7.99
N HIS A 420 -70.91 8.16 -8.68
CA HIS A 420 -71.52 7.29 -9.70
C HIS A 420 -70.62 6.99 -10.92
N ALA A 421 -70.54 5.72 -11.31
CA ALA A 421 -70.17 5.28 -12.66
C ALA A 421 -71.45 5.02 -13.49
N PRO A 422 -71.53 5.43 -14.76
CA PRO A 422 -72.74 5.21 -15.57
C PRO A 422 -72.92 3.72 -15.93
N ARG A 423 -74.13 3.20 -15.66
CA ARG A 423 -74.58 1.84 -16.03
C ARG A 423 -75.47 1.92 -17.27
N THR A 424 -75.45 0.89 -18.12
CA THR A 424 -76.44 0.72 -19.19
C THR A 424 -77.76 0.17 -18.62
N THR A 425 -78.87 0.29 -19.35
CA THR A 425 -80.25 -0.04 -18.91
C THR A 425 -80.44 -1.48 -18.37
N ASN A 426 -79.48 -2.39 -18.59
CA ASN A 426 -79.52 -3.78 -18.09
C ASN A 426 -78.45 -4.11 -17.03
N GLY A 427 -77.87 -3.13 -16.34
CA GLY A 427 -77.20 -3.36 -15.03
C GLY A 427 -75.84 -4.09 -15.00
N LEU A 428 -75.18 -4.34 -16.13
CA LEU A 428 -73.85 -4.98 -16.20
C LEU A 428 -72.71 -3.96 -16.42
N PRO A 429 -71.51 -4.13 -15.82
CA PRO A 429 -70.37 -3.21 -15.98
C PRO A 429 -69.68 -3.33 -17.36
N GLN A 430 -69.47 -2.18 -18.05
CA GLN A 430 -68.79 -2.11 -19.36
C GLN A 430 -67.26 -2.24 -19.23
N ARG A 431 -66.67 -3.22 -19.93
CA ARG A 431 -65.21 -3.40 -20.09
C ARG A 431 -64.68 -2.55 -21.25
N ARG A 432 -63.93 -1.48 -20.97
CA ARG A 432 -63.17 -0.72 -21.99
C ARG A 432 -61.87 -1.45 -22.35
N ARG A 433 -61.72 -1.87 -23.62
CA ARG A 433 -60.43 -2.30 -24.19
C ARG A 433 -59.58 -1.06 -24.50
N ARG A 434 -58.39 -0.98 -23.91
CA ARG A 434 -57.33 -0.02 -24.30
C ARG A 434 -56.39 -0.75 -25.25
N THR A 435 -56.39 -0.35 -26.52
CA THR A 435 -55.46 -0.80 -27.56
C THR A 435 -54.17 0.02 -27.43
N THR A 436 -53.11 -0.60 -26.94
CA THR A 436 -51.77 -0.01 -26.91
C THR A 436 -51.01 -0.51 -28.13
N ARG A 437 -50.65 0.41 -29.04
CA ARG A 437 -49.83 0.17 -30.23
C ARG A 437 -48.36 0.19 -29.82
N PRO A 438 -47.55 -0.87 -30.04
CA PRO A 438 -46.12 -0.81 -29.79
C PRO A 438 -45.41 -0.11 -30.95
N LEU A 439 -44.47 0.77 -30.62
CA LEU A 439 -43.57 1.46 -31.55
C LEU A 439 -42.16 1.06 -31.11
N PHE A 440 -41.61 0.02 -31.75
CA PHE A 440 -40.19 -0.33 -31.67
C PHE A 440 -39.69 -0.62 -33.09
N PRO A 441 -38.60 0.03 -33.56
CA PRO A 441 -37.92 -0.39 -34.77
C PRO A 441 -37.10 -1.66 -34.51
N SER A 442 -37.24 -2.61 -35.43
CA SER A 442 -36.49 -3.86 -35.49
C SER A 442 -35.03 -3.59 -35.87
N ALA A 443 -34.08 -4.05 -35.05
CA ALA A 443 -32.68 -4.17 -35.42
C ALA A 443 -32.34 -5.67 -35.50
N GLU A 444 -31.97 -6.12 -36.69
CA GLU A 444 -31.55 -7.49 -36.98
C GLU A 444 -30.27 -7.87 -36.21
N PRO A 445 -30.20 -9.04 -35.57
CA PRO A 445 -28.94 -9.60 -35.09
C PRO A 445 -28.23 -10.33 -36.23
N ARG A 446 -27.05 -9.81 -36.63
CA ARG A 446 -26.07 -10.57 -37.42
C ARG A 446 -25.60 -11.79 -36.63
N GLN A 447 -25.76 -12.96 -37.23
CA GLN A 447 -25.19 -14.22 -36.77
C GLN A 447 -23.65 -14.17 -36.83
N ALA A 448 -23.00 -14.39 -35.70
CA ALA A 448 -21.58 -14.73 -35.61
C ALA A 448 -21.46 -16.21 -35.21
N ALA A 449 -20.59 -16.94 -35.92
CA ALA A 449 -20.38 -18.38 -35.78
C ALA A 449 -19.79 -18.77 -34.41
N PRO A 450 -20.12 -19.97 -33.88
CA PRO A 450 -19.54 -20.46 -32.63
C PRO A 450 -18.16 -21.10 -32.86
N SER A 451 -17.14 -20.60 -32.16
CA SER A 451 -15.85 -21.26 -32.00
C SER A 451 -15.92 -22.28 -30.87
N ALA A 452 -15.38 -23.48 -31.12
CA ALA A 452 -15.34 -24.61 -30.21
C ALA A 452 -14.61 -24.31 -28.89
N THR A 453 -15.20 -24.74 -27.77
CA THR A 453 -14.57 -24.73 -26.43
C THR A 453 -14.60 -26.16 -25.89
N GLU A 454 -13.44 -26.66 -25.47
CA GLU A 454 -13.27 -27.98 -24.82
C GLU A 454 -13.93 -28.03 -23.43
N PRO A 455 -14.35 -29.22 -22.95
CA PRO A 455 -15.08 -29.37 -21.69
C PRO A 455 -14.16 -29.31 -20.47
N ARG A 456 -14.47 -28.40 -19.54
CA ARG A 456 -13.88 -28.29 -18.19
C ARG A 456 -14.49 -29.36 -17.26
N PRO A 457 -13.70 -30.04 -16.39
CA PRO A 457 -14.25 -31.03 -15.45
C PRO A 457 -15.13 -30.39 -14.38
N PRO A 458 -16.13 -31.13 -13.84
CA PRO A 458 -17.08 -30.59 -12.86
C PRO A 458 -16.41 -30.28 -11.52
N ALA A 459 -16.80 -29.14 -10.93
CA ALA A 459 -16.39 -28.76 -9.58
C ALA A 459 -16.99 -29.73 -8.53
N PRO A 460 -16.25 -30.09 -7.47
CA PRO A 460 -16.76 -30.95 -6.42
C PRO A 460 -17.90 -30.28 -5.63
N PRO A 461 -18.85 -31.06 -5.09
CA PRO A 461 -20.00 -30.54 -4.35
C PRO A 461 -19.59 -29.79 -3.07
N ALA A 462 -20.30 -28.69 -2.81
CA ALA A 462 -20.07 -27.82 -1.66
C ALA A 462 -20.30 -28.58 -0.33
N GLY A 463 -19.29 -28.59 0.54
CA GLY A 463 -19.37 -29.16 1.89
C GLY A 463 -18.05 -29.73 2.43
N LEU A 464 -17.17 -30.20 1.54
CA LEU A 464 -15.91 -30.87 1.94
C LEU A 464 -14.78 -29.94 2.40
N TRP A 465 -14.84 -28.64 2.08
CA TRP A 465 -13.83 -27.69 2.57
C TRP A 465 -14.08 -27.28 4.03
N MET A 466 -15.34 -27.28 4.49
CA MET A 466 -15.63 -26.91 5.88
C MET A 466 -15.06 -27.93 6.87
N SER A 467 -15.09 -29.23 6.53
CA SER A 467 -14.49 -30.29 7.36
C SER A 467 -12.95 -30.21 7.35
N ALA A 468 -12.32 -30.01 6.19
CA ALA A 468 -10.86 -29.90 6.10
C ALA A 468 -10.30 -28.64 6.80
N PHE A 469 -11.07 -27.56 6.85
CA PHE A 469 -10.68 -26.32 7.55
C PHE A 469 -10.87 -26.43 9.07
N LEU A 470 -11.96 -27.06 9.53
CA LEU A 470 -12.22 -27.27 10.95
C LEU A 470 -11.28 -28.32 11.56
N ASP A 471 -10.90 -29.37 10.81
CA ASP A 471 -9.92 -30.35 11.28
C ASP A 471 -8.52 -29.73 11.45
N GLY A 472 -8.13 -28.81 10.56
CA GLY A 472 -6.87 -28.07 10.69
C GLY A 472 -6.84 -27.05 11.83
N ALA A 473 -7.99 -26.51 12.23
CA ALA A 473 -8.10 -25.56 13.34
C ALA A 473 -8.25 -26.24 14.71
N SER A 474 -8.64 -27.52 14.74
CA SER A 474 -8.94 -28.26 15.99
C SER A 474 -7.78 -29.15 16.47
N GLY A 475 -6.72 -29.32 15.68
CA GLY A 475 -5.55 -30.13 16.05
C GLY A 475 -5.83 -31.62 16.21
N ALA A 476 -6.90 -32.15 15.60
CA ALA A 476 -7.21 -33.57 15.63
C ALA A 476 -6.62 -34.27 14.39
N THR A 477 -5.60 -35.09 14.58
CA THR A 477 -5.12 -36.03 13.55
C THR A 477 -6.11 -37.17 13.40
N PRO A 478 -6.61 -37.50 12.19
CA PRO A 478 -7.38 -38.72 11.97
C PRO A 478 -6.43 -39.93 12.02
N ASP A 479 -6.77 -40.93 12.83
CA ASP A 479 -6.17 -42.27 12.79
C ASP A 479 -6.22 -42.83 11.36
N GLY A 480 -5.05 -43.20 10.83
CA GLY A 480 -4.91 -43.80 9.50
C GLY A 480 -5.22 -45.31 9.51
N PRO A 481 -5.80 -45.88 8.42
CA PRO A 481 -5.96 -47.33 8.24
C PRO A 481 -4.60 -48.00 7.88
N PRO A 482 -4.47 -49.34 8.02
CA PRO A 482 -3.20 -49.99 8.30
C PRO A 482 -2.24 -49.98 7.10
N ALA A 483 -0.98 -49.69 7.40
CA ALA A 483 0.12 -49.79 6.45
C ALA A 483 0.39 -51.26 6.07
N HIS A 484 0.31 -51.54 4.78
CA HIS A 484 1.04 -52.67 4.18
C HIS A 484 2.55 -52.43 4.39
N GLY A 485 3.20 -53.37 5.08
CA GLY A 485 4.62 -53.31 5.38
C GLY A 485 5.50 -53.48 4.13
N PRO A 486 6.67 -52.81 4.08
CA PRO A 486 7.66 -53.08 3.04
C PRO A 486 8.48 -54.32 3.39
N GLU A 487 8.69 -55.17 2.40
CA GLU A 487 9.68 -56.25 2.39
C GLU A 487 11.06 -55.69 2.76
N GLY A 488 11.66 -56.27 3.80
CA GLY A 488 13.07 -56.03 4.14
C GLY A 488 14.00 -56.87 3.28
N PRO A 489 15.22 -56.40 2.98
CA PRO A 489 16.25 -57.25 2.40
C PRO A 489 16.79 -58.19 3.49
N GLY A 490 16.64 -59.49 3.27
CA GLY A 490 17.22 -60.51 4.13
C GLY A 490 18.71 -60.66 3.85
N ASP A 491 19.55 -60.30 4.83
CA ASP A 491 20.88 -60.87 4.99
C ASP A 491 20.73 -62.27 5.57
N ALA A 492 21.06 -63.28 4.77
CA ALA A 492 21.25 -64.65 5.21
C ALA A 492 22.64 -65.12 4.76
N GLU A 493 23.60 -65.03 5.67
CA GLU A 493 24.76 -65.93 5.71
C GLU A 493 24.83 -66.55 7.10
N ARG A 494 24.53 -67.85 7.20
CA ARG A 494 25.53 -68.89 7.55
C ARG A 494 24.89 -70.27 7.68
N GLU A 495 25.46 -71.16 6.87
CA GLU A 495 25.78 -72.56 7.10
C GLU A 495 25.38 -73.21 8.45
N GLN A 496 24.92 -74.45 8.29
CA GLN A 496 24.78 -75.60 9.21
C GLN A 496 23.39 -75.86 9.80
#